data_AF-A0A527ZZK5-F1
#
_entry.id   AF-A0A527ZZK5-F1
#
_cell.length_a   1.000
_cell.length_b   1.000
_cell.length_c   1.000
_cell.angle_alpha   90.00
_cell.angle_beta   90.00
_cell.angle_gamma   90.00
#
_symmetry.space_group_name_H-M   'P 1'
#
loop_
_entity.id
_entity.type
_entity.pdbx_description
1 polymer ?
#
loop_
_entity_poly.entity_id
_entity_poly.type
_entity_poly.pdbx_seq_one_letter_code
_entity_poly.pdbx_strand_id
1 'polypeptide(L)'
;MRKALSDGEFLCSVGFHLIGLPEVFVPRSLSDDELVLSSIIDSIAEEIFTEGVEMVLARHGAMLLPIDEYDEHDLKYNPYGAIYLSPGIKLDSQIN
;
A
#
# COMPACT_ATOMS: atom_id res chain seq x y z
N MET A 1 -5.87 20.76 3.92
CA MET A 1 -5.39 19.70 4.83
C MET A 1 -6.08 18.38 4.48
N ARG A 2 -5.47 17.57 3.61
CA ARG A 2 -5.86 16.16 3.43
C ARG A 2 -4.99 15.36 4.40
N LYS A 3 -5.60 14.64 5.33
CA LYS A 3 -4.86 13.75 6.23
C LYS A 3 -4.40 12.54 5.42
N ALA A 4 -3.09 12.35 5.32
CA ALA A 4 -2.44 11.18 4.71
C ALA A 4 -2.63 9.86 5.49
N LEU A 5 -3.75 9.69 6.21
CA LEU A 5 -4.09 8.45 6.94
C LEU A 5 -5.32 7.75 6.39
N SER A 6 -6.08 8.40 5.52
CA SER A 6 -7.11 7.79 4.68
C SER A 6 -7.63 8.94 3.82
N ASP A 7 -7.39 8.91 2.51
CA ASP A 7 -7.99 9.91 1.62
C ASP A 7 -9.53 9.67 1.46
N GLY A 8 -10.16 9.01 2.44
CA GLY A 8 -11.50 8.42 2.38
C GLY A 8 -11.55 7.20 1.46
N GLU A 9 -10.87 7.28 0.33
CA GLU A 9 -10.90 6.34 -0.79
C GLU A 9 -9.91 5.17 -0.65
N PHE A 10 -8.89 5.30 0.20
CA PHE A 10 -7.84 4.29 0.38
C PHE A 10 -7.59 3.98 1.86
N LEU A 11 -7.24 2.73 2.13
CA LEU A 11 -6.59 2.27 3.37
C LEU A 11 -5.08 2.21 3.12
N CYS A 12 -4.28 2.66 4.08
CA CYS A 12 -2.82 2.73 3.97
C CYS A 12 -2.15 1.81 5.00
N SER A 13 -1.02 1.21 4.62
CA SER A 13 -0.12 0.52 5.56
C SER A 13 0.39 1.46 6.65
N VAL A 14 0.87 0.91 7.77
CA VAL A 14 1.48 1.69 8.85
C VAL A 14 2.85 1.12 9.17
N GLY A 15 3.88 1.96 9.11
CA GLY A 15 5.22 1.61 9.58
C GLY A 15 6.12 0.90 8.56
N PHE A 16 5.74 0.81 7.28
CA PHE A 16 6.55 0.11 6.28
C PHE A 16 7.89 0.80 6.01
N HIS A 17 7.92 2.14 6.09
CA HIS A 17 9.16 2.91 6.08
C HIS A 17 10.17 2.49 7.17
N LEU A 18 9.71 2.00 8.33
CA LEU A 18 10.59 1.58 9.43
C LEU A 18 11.41 0.32 9.08
N ILE A 19 10.91 -0.48 8.14
CA ILE A 19 11.54 -1.71 7.67
C ILE A 19 12.10 -1.57 6.25
N GLY A 20 12.12 -0.37 5.69
CA GLY A 20 12.71 -0.11 4.39
C GLY A 20 11.78 -0.36 3.19
N LEU A 21 10.47 -0.41 3.40
CA LEU A 21 9.48 -0.70 2.36
C LEU A 21 8.65 0.55 1.99
N PRO A 22 8.19 0.65 0.72
CA PRO A 22 7.22 1.65 0.33
C PRO A 22 5.90 1.43 1.08
N GLU A 23 5.16 2.51 1.37
CA GLU A 23 3.81 2.36 1.92
C GLU A 23 2.87 1.76 0.86
N VAL A 24 1.89 0.96 1.28
CA VAL A 24 0.90 0.35 0.39
C VAL A 24 -0.46 1.01 0.63
N PHE A 25 -1.07 1.49 -0.44
CA PHE A 25 -2.40 2.08 -0.47
C PHE A 25 -3.36 1.18 -1.22
N VAL A 26 -4.40 0.71 -0.52
CA VAL A 26 -5.44 -0.19 -1.04
C VAL A 26 -6.74 0.57 -1.19
N PRO A 27 -7.39 0.57 -2.38
CA PRO A 27 -8.69 1.20 -2.55
C PRO A 27 -9.74 0.59 -1.62
N ARG A 28 -10.47 1.42 -0.87
CA ARG A 28 -11.64 0.98 -0.11
C ARG A 28 -12.76 0.43 -1.00
N SER A 29 -12.76 0.77 -2.30
CA SER A 29 -13.70 0.18 -3.26
C SER A 29 -13.55 -1.34 -3.43
N LEU A 30 -12.43 -1.94 -2.97
CA LEU A 30 -12.23 -3.40 -3.00
C LEU A 30 -13.03 -4.11 -1.91
N SER A 31 -13.28 -3.47 -0.77
CA SER A 31 -14.01 -4.04 0.37
C SER A 31 -14.38 -2.95 1.37
N ASP A 32 -15.59 -3.01 1.92
CA ASP A 32 -16.01 -2.17 3.06
C ASP A 32 -15.43 -2.68 4.41
N ASP A 33 -14.88 -3.90 4.44
CA ASP A 33 -14.27 -4.49 5.62
C ASP A 33 -12.77 -4.14 5.71
N GLU A 34 -12.40 -3.34 6.71
CA GLU A 34 -11.02 -2.90 6.95
C GLU A 34 -10.08 -4.08 7.29
N LEU A 35 -10.58 -5.17 7.87
CA LEU A 35 -9.76 -6.35 8.15
C LEU A 35 -9.34 -7.05 6.85
N VAL A 36 -10.25 -7.10 5.87
CA VAL A 36 -9.95 -7.63 4.52
C VAL A 36 -8.97 -6.72 3.80
N LEU A 37 -9.14 -5.39 3.87
CA LEU A 37 -8.18 -4.47 3.26
C LEU A 37 -6.79 -4.56 3.93
N SER A 38 -6.75 -4.80 5.24
CA SER A 38 -5.50 -4.97 5.98
C SER A 38 -4.79 -6.27 5.60
N SER A 39 -5.52 -7.37 5.42
CA SER A 39 -4.90 -8.61 4.95
C SER A 39 -4.33 -8.49 3.54
N ILE A 40 -4.95 -7.69 2.67
CA ILE A 40 -4.40 -7.35 1.35
C ILE A 40 -3.07 -6.61 1.50
N ILE A 41 -3.00 -5.61 2.39
CA ILE A 41 -1.75 -4.89 2.67
C ILE A 41 -0.65 -5.86 3.13
N ASP A 42 -0.98 -6.77 4.05
CA ASP A 42 -0.02 -7.75 4.59
C ASP A 42 0.47 -8.71 3.50
N SER A 43 -0.42 -9.22 2.64
CA SER A 43 -0.04 -10.08 1.51
C SER A 43 0.88 -9.36 0.53
N ILE A 44 0.57 -8.11 0.18
CA ILE A 44 1.42 -7.31 -0.71
C ILE A 44 2.78 -7.04 -0.06
N ALA A 45 2.84 -6.82 1.25
CA ALA A 45 4.09 -6.63 1.97
C ALA A 45 4.99 -7.88 1.89
N GLU A 46 4.40 -9.06 2.07
CA GLU A 46 5.11 -10.34 1.95
C GLU A 46 5.61 -10.57 0.52
N GLU A 47 4.80 -10.25 -0.49
CA GLU A 47 5.22 -10.32 -1.89
C GLU A 47 6.37 -9.35 -2.20
N ILE A 48 6.31 -8.10 -1.69
CA ILE A 48 7.39 -7.13 -1.85
C ILE A 48 8.68 -7.66 -1.21
N PHE A 49 8.56 -8.24 -0.02
CA PHE A 49 9.70 -8.80 0.71
C PHE A 49 10.32 -10.01 -0.01
N THR A 50 9.48 -10.86 -0.61
CA THR A 50 9.93 -12.12 -1.22
C THR A 50 10.39 -11.95 -2.66
N GLU A 51 9.69 -11.13 -3.45
CA GLU A 51 9.89 -11.02 -4.89
C GLU A 51 10.41 -9.66 -5.35
N GLY A 52 10.37 -8.66 -4.47
CA GLY A 52 10.78 -7.29 -4.77
C GLY A 52 9.67 -6.43 -5.37
N VAL A 53 9.82 -5.12 -5.23
CA VAL A 53 8.81 -4.11 -5.59
C VAL A 53 8.42 -4.18 -7.07
N GLU A 54 9.38 -4.30 -7.98
CA GLU A 54 9.10 -4.27 -9.44
C GLU A 54 8.17 -5.41 -9.89
N MET A 55 8.35 -6.60 -9.32
CA MET A 55 7.52 -7.77 -9.62
C MET A 55 6.09 -7.58 -9.14
N VAL A 56 5.92 -7.04 -7.93
CA VAL A 56 4.60 -6.73 -7.35
C VAL A 56 3.87 -5.68 -8.16
N LEU A 57 4.56 -4.61 -8.61
CA LEU A 57 3.95 -3.58 -9.46
C LEU A 57 3.41 -4.17 -10.76
N ALA A 58 4.19 -5.03 -11.42
CA ALA A 58 3.78 -5.68 -12.67
C ALA A 58 2.60 -6.65 -12.46
N ARG A 59 2.61 -7.43 -11.38
CA ARG A 59 1.56 -8.42 -11.07
C ARG A 59 0.22 -7.77 -10.78
N HIS A 60 0.22 -6.71 -9.97
CA HIS A 60 -1.01 -6.07 -9.48
C HIS A 60 -1.47 -4.88 -10.33
N GLY A 61 -0.75 -4.57 -11.41
CA GLY A 61 -0.96 -3.36 -12.19
C GLY A 61 -0.89 -2.12 -11.31
N ALA A 62 -0.04 -2.16 -10.29
CA ALA A 62 0.11 -1.12 -9.29
C ALA A 62 1.14 -0.09 -9.75
N MET A 63 1.08 1.10 -9.17
CA MET A 63 1.99 2.19 -9.49
C MET A 63 2.76 2.62 -8.25
N LEU A 64 4.08 2.73 -8.36
CA LEU A 64 4.92 3.34 -7.34
C LEU A 64 5.00 4.84 -7.63
N LEU A 65 4.55 5.64 -6.67
CA LEU A 65 4.62 7.08 -6.72
C LEU A 65 5.60 7.60 -5.65
N PRO A 66 6.47 8.56 -5.99
CA PRO A 66 7.24 9.26 -4.97
C PRO A 66 6.29 10.06 -4.08
N ILE A 67 6.55 10.07 -2.77
CA ILE A 67 5.81 10.92 -1.84
C ILE A 67 6.63 12.20 -1.69
N ASP A 68 6.26 13.23 -2.45
CA ASP A 68 6.96 14.52 -2.43
C ASP A 68 6.32 15.51 -1.44
N GLU A 69 5.09 15.25 -1.01
CA GLU A 69 4.33 16.06 -0.06
C GLU A 69 4.50 15.52 1.36
N TYR A 70 5.63 15.81 1.98
CA TYR A 70 5.78 15.69 3.42
C TYR A 70 5.47 17.05 4.07
N ASP A 71 4.39 17.10 4.84
CA ASP A 71 4.21 18.20 5.80
C ASP A 71 5.32 18.07 6.86
N GLU A 72 5.88 19.19 7.30
CA GLU A 72 6.93 19.24 8.33
C GLU A 72 6.47 18.64 9.68
N HIS A 73 5.16 18.45 9.83
CA HIS A 73 4.53 17.78 10.96
C HIS A 73 4.12 16.33 10.69
N ASP A 74 4.33 15.82 9.47
CA ASP A 74 4.02 14.44 9.14
C ASP A 74 5.15 13.52 9.64
N LEU A 75 4.84 12.72 10.65
CA LEU A 75 5.78 11.84 11.35
C LEU A 75 6.26 10.66 10.49
N LYS A 76 5.76 10.54 9.25
CA LYS A 76 5.85 9.35 8.41
C LYS A 76 6.64 9.60 7.13
N TYR A 77 7.88 10.09 7.24
CA TYR A 77 8.79 10.18 6.09
C TYR A 77 9.11 8.76 5.56
N ASN A 78 8.77 8.50 4.30
CA ASN A 78 9.04 7.26 3.59
C ASN A 78 9.84 7.53 2.29
N PRO A 79 11.18 7.37 2.32
CA PRO A 79 12.01 7.62 1.14
C PRO A 79 11.81 6.60 0.01
N TYR A 80 11.08 5.52 0.28
CA TYR A 80 10.80 4.44 -0.68
C TYR A 80 9.53 4.69 -1.49
N GLY A 81 8.75 5.73 -1.17
CA GLY A 81 7.53 6.10 -1.88
C GLY A 81 6.31 5.29 -1.44
N ALA A 82 5.27 5.33 -2.27
CA ALA A 82 3.98 4.69 -2.03
C ALA A 82 3.50 3.89 -3.24
N ILE A 83 3.09 2.64 -3.00
CA ILE A 83 2.46 1.76 -3.97
C ILE A 83 0.95 1.96 -3.89
N TYR A 84 0.34 2.34 -5.01
CA TYR A 84 -1.11 2.44 -5.16
C TYR A 84 -1.63 1.24 -5.91
N LEU A 85 -2.46 0.46 -5.24
CA LEU A 85 -3.14 -0.69 -5.80
C LEU A 85 -4.32 -0.25 -6.68
N SER A 86 -4.51 -0.94 -7.80
CA SER A 86 -5.64 -0.68 -8.69
C SER A 86 -6.93 -1.35 -8.18
N PRO A 87 -8.13 -0.81 -8.46
CA PRO A 87 -9.40 -1.42 -8.06
C PRO A 87 -9.70 -2.78 -8.73
N GLY A 88 -8.89 -3.19 -9.71
CA GLY A 88 -9.10 -4.41 -10.50
C GLY A 88 -8.28 -5.63 -10.05
N ILE A 89 -7.66 -5.56 -8.87
CA ILE A 89 -6.77 -6.63 -8.40
C ILE A 89 -7.57 -7.91 -8.12
N LYS A 90 -7.13 -9.00 -8.75
CA LYS A 90 -7.44 -10.35 -8.29
C LYS A 90 -6.32 -10.76 -7.34
N LEU A 91 -6.57 -10.72 -6.02
CA LEU A 91 -5.74 -11.51 -5.13
C LEU A 91 -6.04 -12.96 -5.47
N ASP A 92 -5.05 -13.67 -6.00
CA ASP A 92 -5.09 -15.12 -6.02
C ASP A 92 -5.13 -15.56 -4.56
N SER A 93 -6.35 -15.80 -4.07
CA SER A 93 -6.60 -16.26 -2.72
C SER A 93 -6.05 -17.67 -2.60
N GLN A 94 -4.75 -17.78 -2.32
CA GLN A 94 -4.19 -18.98 -1.71
C GLN A 94 -4.46 -18.90 -0.22
N ILE A 95 -5.74 -18.99 0.15
CA ILE A 95 -6.13 -19.48 1.46
C ILE A 95 -6.35 -20.97 1.27
N ASN A 96 -5.37 -21.76 1.73
CA ASN A 96 -5.47 -23.20 1.90
C ASN A 96 -5.50 -23.47 3.40
#